data_AF-W0I3V8-F1
#
_entry.id   AF-W0I3V8-F1
#
_cell.length_a   1.000
_cell.length_b   1.000
_cell.length_c   1.000
_cell.angle_alpha   90.00
_cell.angle_beta   90.00
_cell.angle_gamma   90.00
#
_symmetry.space_group_name_H-M   'P 1'
#
loop_
_entity.id
_entity.type
_entity.pdbx_description
1 polymer ?
#
loop_
_entity_poly.entity_id
_entity_poly.type
_entity_poly.pdbx_seq_one_letter_code
_entity_poly.pdbx_strand_id
1 'polypeptide(L)'
;MRRVIYGLLIAFGIFLLIMPLSIPIFTSSADFSVFNTNWNGVSKFGKLLYEKSEIVPIISSFNVVDFEKMNGTLLIIGPDMGYSNLEIEKIRKFLENGGTLVLIDDFGTGNRILNGLNLTARFSRVGFIDVFYSKNYNFPELVRILDPKLGAGVDKLILNVPSAILNAEGKIYTSKVTLLGKNQREYPIMTEIEYGKGRIVLFSDPSVFINDMFDENEAFIRNFADYIHSDVIYIDEAHHSNFNPYHIGTLVIHRSLDRVKAFYVVLIVAVLALFIESGAAVGIFNGTITFLLDKFFKEKEKSLEDIIEELKNEGYDEKILKKIIREITTGKKLGD
;
A
#
# COMPACT_ATOMS: atom_id res chain seq x y z
N MET A 1 41.15 17.16 24.10
CA MET A 1 39.98 17.24 23.19
C MET A 1 39.67 15.91 22.51
N ARG A 2 40.60 15.25 21.80
CA ARG A 2 40.33 14.01 21.05
C ARG A 2 39.77 12.83 21.87
N ARG A 3 40.30 12.60 23.08
CA ARG A 3 39.79 11.55 24.00
C ARG A 3 38.32 11.75 24.41
N VAL A 4 37.89 13.01 24.55
CA VAL A 4 36.50 13.35 24.86
C VAL A 4 35.58 13.01 23.69
N ILE A 5 36.05 13.20 22.45
CA ILE A 5 35.31 12.86 21.23
C ILE A 5 35.07 11.35 21.15
N TYR A 6 36.07 10.51 21.46
CA TYR A 6 35.89 9.05 21.48
C TYR A 6 34.89 8.59 22.55
N GLY A 7 34.95 9.20 23.74
CA GLY A 7 33.95 8.95 24.79
C GLY A 7 32.53 9.31 24.35
N LEU A 8 32.37 10.46 23.66
CA LEU A 8 31.09 10.88 23.09
C LEU A 8 30.60 9.94 21.98
N LEU A 9 31.50 9.43 21.13
CA LEU A 9 31.14 8.47 20.07
C LEU A 9 30.64 7.13 20.65
N ILE A 10 31.29 6.63 21.70
CA ILE A 10 30.84 5.42 22.41
C ILE A 10 29.47 5.67 23.04
N ALA A 11 29.31 6.78 23.77
CA ALA A 11 28.06 7.15 24.40
C ALA A 11 26.92 7.29 23.38
N PHE A 12 27.19 7.94 22.24
CA PHE A 12 26.24 8.10 21.15
C PHE A 12 25.89 6.77 20.48
N GLY A 13 26.86 5.88 20.25
CA GLY A 13 26.61 4.56 19.68
C GLY A 13 25.78 3.67 20.62
N ILE A 14 26.07 3.70 21.92
CA ILE A 14 25.27 3.01 22.94
C ILE A 14 23.86 3.61 22.99
N PHE A 15 23.75 4.94 22.96
CA PHE A 15 22.46 5.64 22.90
C PHE A 15 21.62 5.15 21.71
N LEU A 16 22.18 5.06 20.50
CA LEU A 16 21.45 4.55 19.33
C LEU A 16 21.01 3.07 19.46
N LEU A 17 21.73 2.26 20.24
CA LEU A 17 21.34 0.86 20.49
C LEU A 17 20.15 0.75 21.45
N ILE A 18 20.08 1.63 22.46
CA ILE A 18 19.05 1.60 23.51
C ILE A 18 17.88 2.53 23.25
N MET A 19 18.04 3.52 22.35
CA MET A 19 16.99 4.49 22.07
C MET A 19 15.75 3.74 21.56
N PRO A 20 14.57 3.99 22.15
CA PRO A 20 13.33 3.41 21.65
C PRO A 20 13.11 3.81 20.19
N LEU A 21 12.65 2.87 19.37
CA LEU A 21 12.12 3.24 18.06
C LEU A 21 10.62 3.39 18.16
N SER A 22 10.16 4.55 17.74
CA SER A 22 8.75 4.84 17.52
C SER A 22 8.46 4.62 16.05
N ILE A 23 7.69 3.59 15.74
CA ILE A 23 7.17 3.36 14.39
C ILE A 23 5.74 3.90 14.37
N PRO A 24 5.41 4.86 13.49
CA PRO A 24 4.03 5.28 13.31
C PRO A 24 3.22 4.11 12.75
N ILE A 25 2.09 3.83 13.37
CA ILE A 25 1.11 2.86 12.88
C ILE A 25 -0.12 3.65 12.47
N PHE A 26 -0.68 3.28 11.32
CA PHE A 26 -2.01 3.73 10.92
C PHE A 26 -3.03 2.72 11.46
N THR A 27 -3.84 3.13 12.43
CA THR A 27 -5.00 2.35 12.87
C THR A 27 -6.28 3.13 12.62
N SER A 28 -7.38 2.42 12.42
CA SER A 28 -8.72 3.00 12.27
C SER A 28 -9.67 2.36 13.27
N SER A 29 -10.70 3.07 13.69
CA SER A 29 -11.83 2.50 14.42
C SER A 29 -13.03 2.23 13.50
N ALA A 30 -12.87 2.43 12.19
CA ALA A 30 -13.92 2.14 11.22
C ALA A 30 -14.22 0.64 11.16
N ASP A 31 -15.49 0.29 11.24
CA ASP A 31 -16.01 -1.04 10.98
C ASP A 31 -15.54 -1.50 9.60
N PHE A 32 -15.22 -2.79 9.48
CA PHE A 32 -14.75 -3.42 8.23
C PHE A 32 -13.47 -2.86 7.60
N SER A 33 -12.74 -1.97 8.29
CA SER A 33 -11.43 -1.49 7.85
C SER A 33 -10.31 -2.50 8.12
N VAL A 34 -9.36 -2.64 7.18
CA VAL A 34 -8.14 -3.46 7.39
C VAL A 34 -7.22 -2.87 8.46
N PHE A 35 -7.38 -1.57 8.77
CA PHE A 35 -6.63 -0.87 9.81
C PHE A 35 -7.31 -0.95 11.18
N ASN A 36 -8.50 -1.54 11.28
CA ASN A 36 -9.20 -1.74 12.54
C ASN A 36 -8.88 -3.11 13.15
N THR A 37 -8.17 -3.10 14.28
CA THR A 37 -7.76 -4.28 15.03
C THR A 37 -8.77 -4.71 16.10
N ASN A 38 -9.88 -3.97 16.27
CA ASN A 38 -10.95 -4.34 17.19
C ASN A 38 -11.82 -5.46 16.59
N TRP A 39 -12.74 -6.00 17.38
CA TRP A 39 -13.59 -7.14 17.01
C TRP A 39 -14.34 -6.96 15.67
N ASN A 40 -14.76 -5.73 15.32
CA ASN A 40 -15.53 -5.38 14.12
C ASN A 40 -14.69 -4.92 12.91
N GLY A 41 -13.36 -4.93 13.01
CA GLY A 41 -12.47 -4.66 11.87
C GLY A 41 -12.08 -5.93 11.11
N VAL A 42 -11.40 -5.79 9.97
CA VAL A 42 -10.97 -6.93 9.12
C VAL A 42 -9.44 -7.06 9.04
N SER A 43 -8.70 -6.56 10.04
CA SER A 43 -7.23 -6.58 10.06
C SER A 43 -6.61 -7.97 9.90
N LYS A 44 -7.22 -9.03 10.47
CA LYS A 44 -6.77 -10.43 10.29
C LYS A 44 -6.87 -10.85 8.82
N PHE A 45 -7.98 -10.50 8.16
CA PHE A 45 -8.17 -10.77 6.73
C PHE A 45 -7.21 -9.95 5.86
N GLY A 46 -7.03 -8.66 6.14
CA GLY A 46 -6.03 -7.83 5.46
C GLY A 46 -4.61 -8.41 5.58
N LYS A 47 -4.24 -8.91 6.77
CA LYS A 47 -2.95 -9.59 6.98
C LYS A 47 -2.82 -10.87 6.15
N LEU A 48 -3.88 -11.68 6.08
CA LEU A 48 -3.91 -12.89 5.24
C LEU A 48 -3.73 -12.55 3.76
N LEU A 49 -4.37 -11.50 3.26
CA LEU A 49 -4.19 -11.05 1.87
C LEU A 49 -2.76 -10.59 1.60
N TYR A 50 -2.15 -9.87 2.56
CA TYR A 50 -0.76 -9.40 2.46
C TYR A 50 0.27 -10.54 2.39
N GLU A 51 -0.04 -11.73 2.89
CA GLU A 51 0.85 -12.89 2.77
C GLU A 51 0.98 -13.39 1.32
N LYS A 52 0.04 -13.05 0.44
CA LYS A 52 -0.05 -13.59 -0.93
C LYS A 52 -0.02 -12.54 -2.03
N SER A 53 -0.39 -11.30 -1.73
CA SER A 53 -0.59 -10.23 -2.71
C SER A 53 -0.01 -8.91 -2.22
N GLU A 54 0.38 -8.04 -3.14
CA GLU A 54 0.67 -6.65 -2.81
C GLU A 54 -0.65 -5.93 -2.45
N ILE A 55 -0.70 -5.32 -1.26
CA ILE A 55 -1.89 -4.63 -0.76
C ILE A 55 -1.70 -3.12 -0.89
N VAL A 56 -2.61 -2.48 -1.61
CA VAL A 56 -2.64 -1.03 -1.80
C VAL A 56 -3.93 -0.47 -1.20
N PRO A 57 -3.90 0.04 0.04
CA PRO A 57 -5.08 0.66 0.64
C PRO A 57 -5.35 2.03 -0.01
N ILE A 58 -6.55 2.21 -0.54
CA ILE A 58 -7.05 3.47 -1.11
C ILE A 58 -7.74 4.25 0.01
N ILE A 59 -7.01 5.19 0.61
CA ILE A 59 -7.47 6.01 1.74
C ILE A 59 -8.06 7.36 1.33
N SER A 60 -8.10 7.64 0.03
CA SER A 60 -8.55 8.90 -0.57
C SER A 60 -9.60 8.63 -1.63
N SER A 61 -10.47 9.60 -1.90
CA SER A 61 -11.50 9.46 -2.95
C SER A 61 -10.88 8.96 -4.26
N PHE A 62 -11.63 8.09 -4.91
CA PHE A 62 -11.28 7.47 -6.19
C PHE A 62 -11.06 8.52 -7.29
N ASN A 63 -11.54 9.75 -7.12
CA ASN A 63 -11.27 10.86 -8.04
C ASN A 63 -9.78 11.20 -8.17
N VAL A 64 -8.98 10.97 -7.13
CA VAL A 64 -7.54 11.31 -7.10
C VAL A 64 -6.67 10.15 -7.59
N VAL A 65 -7.14 8.92 -7.43
CA VAL A 65 -6.38 7.70 -7.74
C VAL A 65 -6.73 7.20 -9.14
N ASP A 66 -5.73 7.04 -10.00
CA ASP A 66 -5.87 6.52 -11.37
C ASP A 66 -5.88 4.96 -11.39
N PHE A 67 -6.63 4.33 -10.47
CA PHE A 67 -6.67 2.86 -10.39
C PHE A 67 -7.38 2.24 -11.61
N GLU A 68 -8.15 3.01 -12.37
CA GLU A 68 -8.85 2.51 -13.55
C GLU A 68 -7.92 2.03 -14.68
N LYS A 69 -6.64 2.43 -14.64
CA LYS A 69 -5.59 2.01 -15.58
C LYS A 69 -4.78 0.83 -15.07
N MET A 70 -5.05 0.39 -13.85
CA MET A 70 -4.28 -0.65 -13.17
C MET A 70 -4.97 -2.01 -13.32
N ASN A 71 -4.17 -3.08 -13.28
CA ASN A 71 -4.66 -4.45 -13.25
C ASN A 71 -4.63 -4.95 -11.81
N GLY A 72 -5.62 -5.71 -11.41
CA GLY A 72 -5.67 -6.28 -10.07
C GLY A 72 -7.08 -6.62 -9.61
N THR A 73 -7.22 -6.73 -8.29
CA THR A 73 -8.52 -6.84 -7.63
C THR A 73 -8.81 -5.55 -6.85
N LEU A 74 -9.97 -4.94 -7.05
CA LEU A 74 -10.52 -3.89 -6.18
C LEU A 74 -11.45 -4.54 -5.16
N LEU A 75 -11.10 -4.45 -3.89
CA LEU A 75 -11.84 -5.00 -2.76
C LEU A 75 -12.53 -3.87 -2.00
N ILE A 76 -13.86 -3.94 -1.94
CA ILE A 76 -14.73 -3.02 -1.21
C ILE A 76 -15.49 -3.84 -0.17
N ILE A 77 -15.36 -3.48 1.10
CA ILE A 77 -15.94 -4.24 2.23
C ILE A 77 -16.80 -3.29 3.07
N GLY A 78 -18.09 -3.58 3.21
CA GLY A 78 -19.02 -2.85 4.07
C GLY A 78 -19.04 -1.33 3.88
N PRO A 79 -19.16 -0.78 2.65
CA PRO A 79 -19.09 0.66 2.43
C PRO A 79 -20.33 1.36 3.00
N ASP A 80 -20.14 2.32 3.90
CA ASP A 80 -21.22 3.12 4.51
C ASP A 80 -21.35 4.53 3.88
N MET A 81 -20.36 4.96 3.09
CA MET A 81 -20.40 6.18 2.30
C MET A 81 -20.66 5.89 0.83
N GLY A 82 -21.55 6.68 0.22
CA GLY A 82 -21.95 6.48 -1.17
C GLY A 82 -20.91 6.94 -2.19
N TYR A 83 -20.86 6.23 -3.32
CA TYR A 83 -19.99 6.52 -4.46
C TYR A 83 -20.58 7.56 -5.41
N SER A 84 -19.78 8.52 -5.87
CA SER A 84 -20.18 9.45 -6.91
C SER A 84 -20.23 8.79 -8.30
N ASN A 85 -20.91 9.41 -9.26
CA ASN A 85 -21.00 8.87 -10.62
C ASN A 85 -19.63 8.78 -11.32
N LEU A 86 -18.71 9.69 -11.00
CA LEU A 86 -17.34 9.68 -11.53
C LEU A 86 -16.54 8.48 -10.99
N GLU A 87 -16.72 8.13 -9.71
CA GLU A 87 -16.04 6.99 -9.10
C GLU A 87 -16.58 5.68 -9.65
N ILE A 88 -17.90 5.59 -9.85
CA ILE A 88 -18.52 4.45 -10.54
C ILE A 88 -18.01 4.33 -11.98
N GLU A 89 -17.79 5.44 -12.69
CA GLU A 89 -17.18 5.43 -14.03
C GLU A 89 -15.76 4.85 -14.01
N LYS A 90 -14.96 5.17 -12.99
CA LYS A 90 -13.63 4.59 -12.81
C LYS A 90 -13.70 3.09 -12.52
N ILE A 91 -14.62 2.64 -11.66
CA ILE A 91 -14.87 1.22 -11.42
C ILE A 91 -15.27 0.50 -12.72
N ARG A 92 -16.12 1.12 -13.54
CA ARG A 92 -16.52 0.54 -14.84
C ARG A 92 -15.32 0.34 -15.76
N LYS A 93 -14.48 1.36 -15.92
CA LYS A 93 -13.27 1.27 -16.74
C LYS A 93 -12.28 0.23 -16.22
N PHE A 94 -12.11 0.15 -14.91
CA PHE A 94 -11.30 -0.89 -14.26
C PHE A 94 -11.77 -2.30 -14.63
N LEU A 95 -13.09 -2.55 -14.56
CA LEU A 95 -13.69 -3.82 -14.96
C LEU A 95 -13.55 -4.10 -16.47
N GLU A 96 -13.80 -3.09 -17.32
CA GLU A 96 -13.65 -3.20 -18.78
C GLU A 96 -12.20 -3.53 -19.20
N ASN A 97 -11.22 -3.10 -18.40
CA ASN A 97 -9.80 -3.40 -18.60
C ASN A 97 -9.39 -4.80 -18.11
N GLY A 98 -10.28 -5.56 -17.47
CA GLY A 98 -10.00 -6.91 -16.97
C GLY A 98 -9.82 -7.00 -15.46
N GLY A 99 -10.01 -5.91 -14.72
CA GLY A 99 -9.96 -5.92 -13.26
C GLY A 99 -11.04 -6.79 -12.62
N THR A 100 -10.80 -7.25 -11.41
CA THR A 100 -11.81 -7.95 -10.59
C THR A 100 -12.34 -7.02 -9.52
N LEU A 101 -13.66 -6.78 -9.46
CA LEU A 101 -14.29 -6.10 -8.31
C LEU A 101 -14.80 -7.14 -7.32
N VAL A 102 -14.33 -7.10 -6.08
CA VAL A 102 -14.90 -7.85 -4.97
C VAL A 102 -15.69 -6.86 -4.12
N LEU A 103 -17.01 -6.95 -4.17
CA LEU A 103 -17.92 -6.10 -3.41
C LEU A 103 -18.62 -6.92 -2.34
N ILE A 104 -18.25 -6.66 -1.09
CA ILE A 104 -18.78 -7.32 0.10
C ILE A 104 -19.65 -6.29 0.81
N ASP A 105 -20.96 -6.48 0.83
CA ASP A 105 -21.89 -5.53 1.41
C ASP A 105 -23.19 -6.23 1.81
N ASP A 106 -23.87 -5.71 2.81
CA ASP A 106 -25.14 -6.22 3.32
C ASP A 106 -26.26 -5.19 3.18
N PHE A 107 -26.18 -4.12 3.97
CA PHE A 107 -27.17 -3.04 4.08
C PHE A 107 -26.59 -1.67 3.72
N GLY A 108 -25.29 -1.59 3.43
CA GLY A 108 -24.57 -0.38 3.11
C GLY A 108 -24.89 0.19 1.73
N THR A 109 -23.88 0.78 1.10
CA THR A 109 -24.03 1.60 -0.10
C THR A 109 -23.61 0.91 -1.40
N GLY A 110 -23.18 -0.36 -1.35
CA GLY A 110 -22.70 -1.13 -2.50
C GLY A 110 -23.73 -1.28 -3.61
N ASN A 111 -25.02 -1.31 -3.27
CA ASN A 111 -26.11 -1.25 -4.28
C ASN A 111 -26.05 -0.02 -5.19
N ARG A 112 -25.41 1.08 -4.77
CA ARG A 112 -25.19 2.28 -5.61
C ARG A 112 -24.21 2.00 -6.74
N ILE A 113 -23.15 1.23 -6.46
CA ILE A 113 -22.21 0.76 -7.49
C ILE A 113 -22.96 -0.16 -8.47
N LEU A 114 -23.71 -1.15 -7.97
CA LEU A 114 -24.44 -2.10 -8.82
C LEU A 114 -25.46 -1.42 -9.74
N ASN A 115 -26.17 -0.41 -9.21
CA ASN A 115 -27.06 0.44 -10.02
C ASN A 115 -26.29 1.20 -11.10
N GLY A 116 -25.18 1.86 -10.74
CA GLY A 116 -24.39 2.65 -11.67
C GLY A 116 -23.65 1.84 -12.74
N LEU A 117 -23.38 0.55 -12.47
CA LEU A 117 -22.87 -0.41 -13.46
C LEU A 117 -23.98 -1.04 -14.32
N ASN A 118 -25.24 -0.68 -14.09
CA ASN A 118 -26.41 -1.21 -14.80
C ASN A 118 -26.61 -2.73 -14.63
N LEU A 119 -26.28 -3.27 -13.45
CA LEU A 119 -26.51 -4.67 -13.11
C LEU A 119 -27.94 -4.86 -12.59
N THR A 120 -28.48 -6.08 -12.64
CA THR A 120 -29.76 -6.44 -12.01
C THR A 120 -29.60 -6.94 -10.57
N ALA A 121 -28.43 -7.51 -10.25
CA ALA A 121 -28.11 -8.09 -8.95
C ALA A 121 -28.12 -7.04 -7.84
N ARG A 122 -28.76 -7.31 -6.70
CA ARG A 122 -28.81 -6.35 -5.57
C ARG A 122 -28.65 -7.05 -4.23
N PHE A 123 -27.97 -6.40 -3.28
CA PHE A 123 -28.04 -6.78 -1.88
C PHE A 123 -29.42 -6.42 -1.33
N SER A 124 -30.04 -7.34 -0.61
CA SER A 124 -31.32 -7.11 0.05
C SER A 124 -31.20 -6.00 1.09
N ARG A 125 -32.24 -5.18 1.24
CA ARG A 125 -32.30 -4.15 2.31
C ARG A 125 -32.79 -4.70 3.64
N VAL A 126 -33.17 -5.97 3.67
CA VAL A 126 -33.64 -6.69 4.85
C VAL A 126 -32.88 -8.00 4.97
N GLY A 127 -32.54 -8.38 6.20
CA GLY A 127 -31.94 -9.67 6.49
C GLY A 127 -32.94 -10.82 6.26
N PHE A 128 -32.41 -12.03 6.12
CA PHE A 128 -33.21 -13.24 6.05
C PHE A 128 -33.19 -14.00 7.37
N ILE A 129 -34.14 -14.93 7.52
CA ILE A 129 -34.17 -15.89 8.62
C ILE A 129 -33.98 -17.29 8.02
N ASP A 130 -33.00 -18.01 8.54
CA ASP A 130 -32.80 -19.42 8.24
C ASP A 130 -33.15 -20.28 9.46
N VAL A 131 -33.50 -21.55 9.20
CA VAL A 131 -33.76 -22.54 10.26
C VAL A 131 -32.45 -23.14 10.79
N PHE A 132 -31.37 -23.07 10.01
CA PHE A 132 -30.04 -23.50 10.42
C PHE A 132 -29.24 -22.30 10.89
N TYR A 133 -28.95 -22.22 12.19
CA TYR A 133 -28.24 -21.09 12.78
C TYR A 133 -27.43 -21.51 14.02
N SER A 134 -26.40 -20.71 14.33
CA SER A 134 -25.60 -20.79 15.55
C SER A 134 -26.13 -19.81 16.59
N LYS A 135 -26.34 -20.24 17.84
CA LYS A 135 -26.82 -19.39 18.97
C LYS A 135 -28.25 -18.82 18.78
N ASN A 136 -28.51 -18.02 17.75
CA ASN A 136 -29.80 -17.44 17.38
C ASN A 136 -29.90 -17.17 15.86
N TYR A 137 -31.07 -16.77 15.38
CA TYR A 137 -31.36 -16.59 13.95
C TYR A 137 -30.49 -15.54 13.23
N ASN A 138 -29.79 -14.66 13.96
CA ASN A 138 -28.89 -13.68 13.35
C ASN A 138 -27.57 -14.31 12.88
N PHE A 139 -27.26 -15.55 13.26
CA PHE A 139 -26.06 -16.25 12.78
C PHE A 139 -26.40 -17.50 11.94
N PRO A 140 -26.97 -17.35 10.74
CA PRO A 140 -27.24 -18.49 9.86
C PRO A 140 -25.99 -19.33 9.57
N GLU A 141 -26.18 -20.65 9.49
CA GLU A 141 -25.12 -21.60 9.11
C GLU A 141 -25.38 -22.13 7.69
N LEU A 142 -24.42 -21.92 6.79
CA LEU A 142 -24.52 -22.34 5.40
C LEU A 142 -23.60 -23.53 5.13
N VAL A 143 -24.17 -24.58 4.54
CA VAL A 143 -23.41 -25.77 4.11
C VAL A 143 -23.35 -25.91 2.58
N ARG A 144 -24.15 -25.11 1.85
CA ARG A 144 -24.28 -25.22 0.40
C ARG A 144 -23.33 -24.27 -0.32
N ILE A 145 -22.06 -24.65 -0.33
CA ILE A 145 -21.00 -23.99 -1.11
C ILE A 145 -20.80 -24.81 -2.39
N LEU A 146 -21.29 -24.30 -3.52
CA LEU A 146 -21.27 -25.01 -4.79
C LEU A 146 -19.91 -24.98 -5.48
N ASP A 147 -19.12 -23.94 -5.23
CA ASP A 147 -17.78 -23.83 -5.79
C ASP A 147 -16.80 -24.73 -5.03
N PRO A 148 -16.16 -25.72 -5.69
CA PRO A 148 -15.28 -26.67 -5.01
C PRO A 148 -14.05 -26.01 -4.36
N LYS A 149 -13.55 -24.89 -4.89
CA LYS A 149 -12.40 -24.19 -4.32
C LYS A 149 -12.80 -23.47 -3.04
N LEU A 150 -13.98 -22.84 -3.02
CA LEU A 150 -14.50 -22.17 -1.83
C LEU A 150 -14.91 -23.15 -0.72
N GLY A 151 -15.47 -24.30 -1.10
CA GLY A 151 -15.98 -25.30 -0.16
C GLY A 151 -14.93 -26.30 0.36
N ALA A 152 -13.69 -26.26 -0.13
CA ALA A 152 -12.66 -27.23 0.25
C ALA A 152 -12.34 -27.15 1.75
N GLY A 153 -12.62 -28.22 2.49
CA GLY A 153 -12.38 -28.27 3.94
C GLY A 153 -13.28 -27.35 4.77
N VAL A 154 -14.38 -26.86 4.19
CA VAL A 154 -15.36 -26.02 4.88
C VAL A 154 -16.58 -26.85 5.25
N ASP A 155 -16.72 -27.18 6.54
CA ASP A 155 -17.89 -27.92 7.04
C ASP A 155 -19.16 -27.06 7.00
N LYS A 156 -19.03 -25.80 7.42
CA LYS A 156 -20.08 -24.78 7.38
C LYS A 156 -19.47 -23.39 7.37
N LEU A 157 -20.24 -22.43 6.85
CA LEU A 157 -19.96 -21.00 6.88
C LEU A 157 -20.96 -20.32 7.81
N ILE A 158 -20.47 -19.63 8.83
CA ILE A 158 -21.31 -18.91 9.80
C ILE A 158 -21.38 -17.43 9.39
N LEU A 159 -22.60 -16.94 9.21
CA LEU A 159 -22.90 -15.54 8.89
C LEU A 159 -23.25 -14.74 10.15
N ASN A 160 -23.34 -13.41 10.06
CA ASN A 160 -23.74 -12.54 11.17
C ASN A 160 -24.52 -11.32 10.67
N VAL A 161 -25.83 -11.33 10.98
CA VAL A 161 -26.84 -10.39 10.47
C VAL A 161 -26.72 -10.20 8.95
N PRO A 162 -26.71 -11.29 8.15
CA PRO A 162 -26.42 -11.18 6.73
C PRO A 162 -27.58 -10.59 5.93
N SER A 163 -27.24 -10.03 4.77
CA SER A 163 -28.17 -9.80 3.67
C SER A 163 -28.18 -11.00 2.71
N ALA A 164 -29.04 -10.93 1.70
CA ALA A 164 -29.11 -11.88 0.60
C ALA A 164 -28.94 -11.17 -0.75
N ILE A 165 -28.44 -11.86 -1.76
CA ILE A 165 -28.35 -11.32 -3.12
C ILE A 165 -29.64 -11.65 -3.87
N LEU A 166 -30.20 -10.64 -4.51
CA LEU A 166 -31.42 -10.70 -5.32
C LEU A 166 -31.07 -10.63 -6.81
N ASN A 167 -31.88 -11.27 -7.65
CA ASN A 167 -31.80 -11.21 -9.12
C ASN A 167 -30.45 -11.67 -9.71
N ALA A 168 -29.83 -12.67 -9.09
CA ALA A 168 -28.61 -13.29 -9.57
C ALA A 168 -28.57 -14.79 -9.23
N GLU A 169 -27.72 -15.54 -9.92
CA GLU A 169 -27.36 -16.90 -9.53
C GLU A 169 -26.09 -16.88 -8.67
N GLY A 170 -25.98 -17.85 -7.77
CA GLY A 170 -24.97 -17.89 -6.72
C GLY A 170 -23.94 -18.99 -6.87
N LYS A 171 -22.86 -18.85 -6.11
CA LYS A 171 -21.89 -19.90 -5.79
C LYS A 171 -22.11 -20.44 -4.37
N ILE A 172 -22.69 -19.64 -3.49
CA ILE A 172 -23.03 -20.00 -2.11
C ILE A 172 -24.49 -19.65 -1.89
N TYR A 173 -25.24 -20.58 -1.31
CA TYR A 173 -26.67 -20.44 -1.10
C TYR A 173 -27.07 -20.64 0.36
N THR A 174 -28.14 -19.94 0.74
CA THR A 174 -28.91 -20.24 1.95
C THR A 174 -29.64 -21.59 1.83
N SER A 175 -30.35 -21.99 2.89
CA SER A 175 -31.20 -23.18 2.81
C SER A 175 -32.40 -22.97 1.88
N LYS A 176 -33.03 -24.06 1.42
CA LYS A 176 -34.24 -23.99 0.58
C LYS A 176 -35.46 -23.40 1.28
N VAL A 177 -35.40 -23.31 2.60
CA VAL A 177 -36.50 -22.88 3.47
C VAL A 177 -36.24 -21.51 4.10
N THR A 178 -35.20 -20.80 3.65
CA THR A 178 -34.90 -19.45 4.08
C THR A 178 -36.07 -18.51 3.82
N LEU A 179 -36.37 -17.67 4.81
CA LEU A 179 -37.42 -16.66 4.75
C LEU A 179 -36.81 -15.27 4.57
N LEU A 180 -37.16 -14.60 3.47
CA LEU A 180 -36.89 -13.19 3.26
C LEU A 180 -38.21 -12.43 3.20
N GLY A 181 -38.56 -11.77 4.30
CA GLY A 181 -39.90 -11.20 4.49
C GLY A 181 -40.96 -12.30 4.52
N LYS A 182 -41.81 -12.35 3.49
CA LYS A 182 -42.86 -13.39 3.33
C LYS A 182 -42.51 -14.48 2.32
N ASN A 183 -41.38 -14.34 1.63
CA ASN A 183 -41.00 -15.24 0.56
C ASN A 183 -40.07 -16.32 1.12
N GLN A 184 -40.48 -17.58 0.95
CA GLN A 184 -39.66 -18.73 1.33
C GLN A 184 -39.00 -19.32 0.09
N ARG A 185 -37.68 -19.24 0.00
CA ARG A 185 -36.87 -19.87 -1.05
C ARG A 185 -35.39 -19.84 -0.68
N GLU A 186 -34.56 -20.55 -1.44
CA GLU A 186 -33.11 -20.36 -1.40
C GLU A 186 -32.71 -19.00 -2.00
N TYR A 187 -31.72 -18.36 -1.38
CA TYR A 187 -31.14 -17.11 -1.84
C TYR A 187 -29.61 -17.26 -2.00
N PRO A 188 -29.02 -16.66 -3.04
CA PRO A 188 -27.58 -16.52 -3.14
C PRO A 188 -27.01 -15.61 -2.04
N ILE A 189 -25.85 -15.98 -1.53
CA ILE A 189 -25.04 -15.21 -0.57
C ILE A 189 -23.74 -14.74 -1.23
N MET A 190 -23.22 -15.54 -2.14
CA MET A 190 -22.11 -15.15 -3.01
C MET A 190 -22.49 -15.39 -4.45
N THR A 191 -22.15 -14.43 -5.31
CA THR A 191 -22.43 -14.44 -6.74
C THR A 191 -21.18 -13.99 -7.50
N GLU A 192 -20.98 -14.53 -8.69
CA GLU A 192 -19.97 -14.03 -9.64
C GLU A 192 -20.68 -13.58 -10.93
N ILE A 193 -20.30 -12.42 -11.45
CA ILE A 193 -20.87 -11.81 -12.65
C ILE A 193 -19.73 -11.42 -13.58
N GLU A 194 -19.78 -11.85 -14.83
CA GLU A 194 -18.86 -11.37 -15.86
C GLU A 194 -19.21 -9.92 -16.25
N TYR A 195 -18.20 -9.05 -16.37
CA TYR A 195 -18.40 -7.64 -16.73
C TYR A 195 -17.27 -7.16 -17.64
N GLY A 196 -17.58 -6.95 -18.93
CA GLY A 196 -16.57 -6.58 -19.92
C GLY A 196 -15.51 -7.68 -20.05
N LYS A 197 -14.24 -7.35 -19.78
CA LYS A 197 -13.14 -8.33 -19.72
C LYS A 197 -12.85 -8.81 -18.29
N GLY A 198 -13.47 -8.17 -17.30
CA GLY A 198 -13.28 -8.45 -15.88
C GLY A 198 -14.44 -9.25 -15.30
N ARG A 199 -14.47 -9.30 -13.96
CA ARG A 199 -15.53 -9.97 -13.21
C ARG A 199 -15.86 -9.23 -11.92
N ILE A 200 -17.06 -9.44 -11.43
CA ILE A 200 -17.56 -8.89 -10.18
C ILE A 200 -17.94 -10.06 -9.27
N VAL A 201 -17.33 -10.09 -8.09
CA VAL A 201 -17.64 -11.03 -7.01
C VAL A 201 -18.45 -10.29 -5.96
N LEU A 202 -19.67 -10.74 -5.71
CA LEU A 202 -20.56 -10.20 -4.70
C LEU A 202 -20.60 -11.14 -3.51
N PHE A 203 -20.55 -10.61 -2.28
CA PHE A 203 -20.73 -11.38 -1.06
C PHE A 203 -21.60 -10.59 -0.06
N SER A 204 -22.68 -11.18 0.44
CA SER A 204 -23.75 -10.44 1.12
C SER A 204 -23.62 -10.27 2.63
N ASP A 205 -22.43 -10.52 3.17
CA ASP A 205 -22.14 -10.41 4.60
C ASP A 205 -20.66 -10.02 4.87
N PRO A 206 -20.37 -8.73 5.10
CA PRO A 206 -19.04 -8.27 5.52
C PRO A 206 -18.55 -8.88 6.84
N SER A 207 -19.47 -9.22 7.75
CA SER A 207 -19.16 -9.69 9.10
C SER A 207 -18.43 -11.03 9.10
N VAL A 208 -18.57 -11.84 8.05
CA VAL A 208 -17.79 -13.09 7.88
C VAL A 208 -16.29 -12.85 8.00
N PHE A 209 -15.80 -11.68 7.55
CA PHE A 209 -14.38 -11.37 7.47
C PHE A 209 -13.84 -10.59 8.68
N ILE A 210 -14.69 -10.26 9.67
CA ILE A 210 -14.26 -9.48 10.83
C ILE A 210 -13.37 -10.32 11.75
N ASN A 211 -12.54 -9.63 12.53
CA ASN A 211 -11.55 -10.24 13.42
C ASN A 211 -12.17 -11.26 14.40
N ASP A 212 -13.40 -11.00 14.86
CA ASP A 212 -14.15 -11.82 15.83
C ASP A 212 -14.80 -13.08 15.23
N MET A 213 -14.99 -13.13 13.91
CA MET A 213 -15.54 -14.31 13.20
C MET A 213 -14.49 -15.04 12.36
N PHE A 214 -13.27 -14.51 12.32
CA PHE A 214 -12.21 -15.02 11.46
C PHE A 214 -11.87 -16.46 11.79
N ASP A 215 -11.82 -16.81 13.07
CA ASP A 215 -11.33 -18.12 13.51
C ASP A 215 -12.42 -19.20 13.26
N GLU A 216 -13.70 -18.85 13.43
CA GLU A 216 -14.84 -19.72 13.10
C GLU A 216 -14.98 -20.00 11.60
N ASN A 217 -14.60 -19.04 10.76
CA ASN A 217 -14.71 -19.12 9.31
C ASN A 217 -13.36 -19.27 8.60
N GLU A 218 -12.29 -19.62 9.33
CA GLU A 218 -10.91 -19.53 8.82
C GLU A 218 -10.70 -20.31 7.52
N ALA A 219 -11.21 -21.54 7.44
CA ALA A 219 -11.10 -22.38 6.25
C ALA A 219 -11.74 -21.71 5.02
N PHE A 220 -12.94 -21.14 5.18
CA PHE A 220 -13.61 -20.40 4.11
C PHE A 220 -12.85 -19.13 3.73
N ILE A 221 -12.41 -18.34 4.71
CA ILE A 221 -11.71 -17.07 4.47
C ILE A 221 -10.38 -17.31 3.72
N ARG A 222 -9.65 -18.38 4.05
CA ARG A 222 -8.44 -18.78 3.31
C ARG A 222 -8.75 -19.16 1.87
N ASN A 223 -9.78 -19.96 1.65
CA ASN A 223 -10.23 -20.32 0.30
C ASN A 223 -10.70 -19.09 -0.49
N PHE A 224 -11.39 -18.16 0.16
CA PHE A 224 -11.84 -16.91 -0.45
C PHE A 224 -10.67 -16.01 -0.82
N ALA A 225 -9.66 -15.87 0.05
CA ALA A 225 -8.44 -15.14 -0.24
C ALA A 225 -7.71 -15.71 -1.47
N ASP A 226 -7.68 -17.05 -1.61
CA ASP A 226 -7.14 -17.73 -2.80
C ASP A 226 -8.01 -17.55 -4.04
N TYR A 227 -9.33 -17.46 -3.87
CA TYR A 227 -10.28 -17.26 -4.96
C TYR A 227 -10.18 -15.86 -5.60
N ILE A 228 -9.94 -14.84 -4.77
CA ILE A 228 -9.83 -13.43 -5.20
C ILE A 228 -8.38 -12.98 -5.47
N HIS A 229 -7.43 -13.91 -5.37
CA HIS A 229 -6.00 -13.64 -5.49
C HIS A 229 -5.67 -12.91 -6.80
N SER A 230 -4.81 -11.90 -6.68
CA SER A 230 -4.22 -11.14 -7.76
C SER A 230 -2.84 -10.65 -7.32
N ASP A 231 -1.98 -10.22 -8.26
CA ASP A 231 -0.67 -9.65 -7.94
C ASP A 231 -0.82 -8.43 -7.03
N VAL A 232 -1.81 -7.58 -7.32
CA VAL A 232 -2.14 -6.38 -6.56
C VAL A 232 -3.62 -6.39 -6.17
N ILE A 233 -3.90 -6.16 -4.88
CA ILE A 233 -5.24 -5.96 -4.35
C ILE A 233 -5.34 -4.53 -3.81
N TYR A 234 -6.21 -3.74 -4.44
CA TYR A 234 -6.60 -2.41 -4.00
C TYR A 234 -7.73 -2.54 -3.00
N ILE A 235 -7.58 -1.98 -1.79
CA ILE A 235 -8.62 -2.06 -0.75
C ILE A 235 -9.20 -0.67 -0.55
N ASP A 236 -10.51 -0.55 -0.72
CA ASP A 236 -11.21 0.71 -0.50
C ASP A 236 -11.39 0.99 0.99
N GLU A 237 -10.69 2.00 1.48
CA GLU A 237 -10.80 2.52 2.84
C GLU A 237 -11.42 3.92 2.85
N ALA A 238 -11.51 4.56 1.67
CA ALA A 238 -11.99 5.92 1.50
C ALA A 238 -13.50 6.04 1.73
N HIS A 239 -14.25 4.93 1.67
CA HIS A 239 -15.72 4.90 1.77
C HIS A 239 -16.25 4.34 3.10
N HIS A 240 -15.43 4.39 4.16
CA HIS A 240 -15.92 4.28 5.54
C HIS A 240 -16.03 5.66 6.20
N SER A 241 -17.20 6.00 6.75
CA SER A 241 -17.54 7.32 7.31
C SER A 241 -16.69 7.67 8.52
N ASN A 242 -16.31 6.65 9.28
CA ASN A 242 -15.40 6.73 10.41
C ASN A 242 -13.95 6.42 10.03
N PHE A 243 -13.61 6.36 8.73
CA PHE A 243 -12.23 6.23 8.32
C PHE A 243 -11.48 7.49 8.69
N ASN A 244 -10.74 7.38 9.77
CA ASN A 244 -10.00 8.50 10.29
C ASN A 244 -8.58 8.05 10.65
N PRO A 245 -7.58 8.35 9.81
CA PRO A 245 -6.19 7.95 10.08
C PRO A 245 -5.54 8.69 11.26
N TYR A 246 -6.29 9.44 12.08
CA TYR A 246 -5.77 10.21 13.22
C TYR A 246 -5.19 9.36 14.36
N HIS A 247 -5.45 8.05 14.42
CA HIS A 247 -4.68 7.20 15.33
C HIS A 247 -3.32 6.88 14.70
N ILE A 248 -2.45 7.89 14.66
CA ILE A 248 -1.00 7.70 14.63
C ILE A 248 -0.64 7.14 16.00
N GLY A 249 -0.88 5.85 16.18
CA GLY A 249 -0.28 5.10 17.27
C GLY A 249 1.23 5.11 17.07
N THR A 250 2.01 5.15 18.14
CA THR A 250 3.44 4.86 18.05
C THR A 250 3.69 3.53 18.73
N LEU A 251 4.10 2.53 17.94
CA LEU A 251 4.68 1.32 18.51
C LEU A 251 6.06 1.72 19.01
N VAL A 252 6.20 1.87 20.33
CA VAL A 252 7.49 2.15 20.97
C VAL A 252 8.17 0.82 21.27
N ILE A 253 9.08 0.42 20.38
CA ILE A 253 9.91 -0.76 20.58
C ILE A 253 11.03 -0.38 21.54
N HIS A 254 10.91 -0.82 22.78
CA HIS A 254 11.94 -0.68 23.78
C HIS A 254 13.06 -1.69 23.49
N ARG A 255 14.25 -1.18 23.18
CA ARG A 255 15.43 -2.02 22.93
C ARG A 255 16.19 -2.22 24.23
N SER A 256 16.44 -3.47 24.59
CA SER A 256 17.37 -3.79 25.67
C SER A 256 18.82 -3.74 25.17
N LEU A 257 19.74 -3.38 26.05
CA LEU A 257 21.16 -3.31 25.72
C LEU A 257 21.71 -4.72 25.48
N ASP A 258 21.91 -5.06 24.21
CA ASP A 258 22.67 -6.24 23.82
C ASP A 258 24.16 -5.99 24.07
N ARG A 259 24.73 -6.72 25.03
CA ARG A 259 26.14 -6.58 25.46
C ARG A 259 27.11 -6.85 24.31
N VAL A 260 26.76 -7.74 23.37
CA VAL A 260 27.61 -8.08 22.22
C VAL A 260 27.64 -6.90 21.24
N LYS A 261 26.48 -6.30 20.94
CA LYS A 261 26.41 -5.11 20.08
C LYS A 261 27.10 -3.90 20.70
N ALA A 262 26.95 -3.70 22.02
CA ALA A 262 27.65 -2.65 22.74
C ALA A 262 29.17 -2.82 22.67
N PHE A 263 29.66 -4.06 22.80
CA PHE A 263 31.08 -4.37 22.63
C PHE A 263 31.58 -4.01 21.23
N TYR A 264 30.82 -4.33 20.17
CA TYR A 264 31.20 -3.94 18.80
C TYR A 264 31.26 -2.43 18.61
N VAL A 265 30.35 -1.65 19.21
CA VAL A 265 30.42 -0.18 19.18
C VAL A 265 31.72 0.32 19.81
N VAL A 266 32.08 -0.19 20.98
CA VAL A 266 33.34 0.17 21.66
C VAL A 266 34.55 -0.23 20.82
N LEU A 267 34.54 -1.43 20.23
CA LEU A 267 35.62 -1.94 19.38
C LEU A 267 35.80 -1.07 18.13
N ILE A 268 34.71 -0.71 17.44
CA ILE A 268 34.75 0.15 16.25
C ILE A 268 35.34 1.52 16.61
N VAL A 269 34.91 2.13 17.72
CA VAL A 269 35.45 3.42 18.15
C VAL A 269 36.92 3.30 18.55
N ALA A 270 37.34 2.20 19.19
CA ALA A 270 38.73 1.95 19.53
C ALA A 270 39.62 1.80 18.28
N VAL A 271 39.17 1.03 17.29
CA VAL A 271 39.87 0.88 16.00
C VAL A 271 39.96 2.23 15.27
N LEU A 272 38.87 3.01 15.23
CA LEU A 272 38.86 4.36 14.66
C LEU A 272 39.83 5.29 15.40
N ALA A 273 39.87 5.22 16.72
CA ALA A 273 40.80 6.01 17.52
C ALA A 273 42.25 5.65 17.20
N LEU A 274 42.58 4.35 17.13
CA LEU A 274 43.92 3.88 16.74
C LEU A 274 44.28 4.31 15.32
N PHE A 275 43.33 4.23 14.38
CA PHE A 275 43.54 4.62 12.99
C PHE A 275 43.79 6.13 12.82
N ILE A 276 43.09 6.96 13.60
CA ILE A 276 43.27 8.42 13.58
C ILE A 276 44.56 8.84 14.31
N GLU A 277 44.86 8.23 15.47
CA GLU A 277 46.05 8.57 16.28
C GLU A 277 47.35 8.04 15.65
N SER A 278 47.30 6.95 14.88
CA SER A 278 48.45 6.43 14.12
C SER A 278 48.86 7.29 12.91
N GLY A 279 48.08 8.32 12.57
CA GLY A 279 48.36 9.20 11.42
C GLY A 279 48.04 8.56 10.05
N ALA A 280 47.65 7.29 10.01
CA ALA A 280 47.24 6.58 8.79
C ALA A 280 46.04 7.24 8.10
N ALA A 281 45.14 7.86 8.88
CA ALA A 281 44.03 8.64 8.36
C ALA A 281 44.49 9.81 7.46
N VAL A 282 45.58 10.50 7.79
CA VAL A 282 46.09 11.64 6.99
C VAL A 282 46.68 11.16 5.66
N GLY A 283 47.35 10.00 5.65
CA GLY A 283 47.93 9.41 4.43
C GLY A 283 46.88 8.96 3.41
N ILE A 284 45.78 8.36 3.89
CA ILE A 284 44.67 7.94 3.02
C ILE A 284 43.84 9.14 2.57
N PHE A 285 43.49 10.06 3.49
CA PHE A 285 42.63 11.19 3.15
C PHE A 285 43.26 12.12 2.12
N ASN A 286 44.58 12.36 2.20
CA ASN A 286 45.29 13.13 1.17
C ASN A 286 45.29 12.42 -0.19
N GLY A 287 45.54 11.11 -0.25
CA GLY A 287 45.60 10.36 -1.50
C GLY A 287 44.25 10.25 -2.23
N THR A 288 43.16 10.03 -1.50
CA THR A 288 41.82 9.89 -2.10
C THR A 288 41.20 11.22 -2.49
N ILE A 289 41.44 12.30 -1.71
CA ILE A 289 40.95 13.64 -2.05
C ILE A 289 41.68 14.20 -3.26
N THR A 290 43.02 14.06 -3.37
CA THR A 290 43.73 14.49 -4.58
C THR A 290 43.28 13.70 -5.80
N PHE A 291 43.03 12.40 -5.67
CA PHE A 291 42.53 11.57 -6.76
C PHE A 291 41.11 11.96 -7.21
N LEU A 292 40.22 12.32 -6.28
CA LEU A 292 38.86 12.76 -6.59
C LEU A 292 38.83 14.19 -7.12
N LEU A 293 39.65 15.10 -6.58
CA LEU A 293 39.81 16.46 -7.09
C LEU A 293 40.40 16.48 -8.50
N ASP A 294 41.45 15.69 -8.78
CA ASP A 294 42.03 15.60 -10.14
C ASP A 294 41.05 14.98 -11.16
N LYS A 295 40.09 14.19 -10.70
CA LYS A 295 39.08 13.57 -11.57
C LYS A 295 37.89 14.50 -11.86
N PHE A 296 37.58 15.40 -10.94
CA PHE A 296 36.43 16.32 -11.06
C PHE A 296 36.80 17.76 -11.44
N PHE A 297 38.01 18.24 -11.12
CA PHE A 297 38.45 19.64 -11.31
C PHE A 297 39.62 19.78 -12.30
N LYS A 298 39.78 18.85 -13.25
CA LYS A 298 40.71 19.04 -14.37
C LYS A 298 40.10 19.97 -15.40
N GLU A 299 39.94 21.25 -15.06
CA GLU A 299 39.87 22.30 -16.08
C GLU A 299 41.21 22.26 -16.82
N LYS A 300 41.19 21.79 -18.07
CA LYS A 300 42.28 22.09 -18.99
C LYS A 300 42.30 23.61 -19.11
N GLU A 301 43.29 24.27 -18.52
CA GLU A 301 43.70 25.60 -18.96
C GLU A 301 44.04 25.48 -20.46
N LYS A 302 43.07 25.77 -21.33
CA LYS A 302 43.35 25.98 -22.75
C LYS A 302 44.17 27.27 -22.82
N SER A 303 45.34 27.23 -23.48
CA SER A 303 46.12 28.44 -23.68
C SER A 303 45.29 29.45 -24.47
N LEU A 304 45.52 30.75 -24.25
CA LEU A 304 44.92 31.81 -25.06
C LEU A 304 45.20 31.60 -26.56
N GLU A 305 46.33 30.99 -26.91
CA GLU A 305 46.62 30.60 -28.31
C GLU A 305 45.66 29.52 -28.83
N ASP A 306 45.31 28.51 -28.03
CA ASP A 306 44.39 27.43 -28.45
C ASP A 306 42.98 27.98 -28.72
N ILE A 307 42.54 28.94 -27.91
CA ILE A 307 41.23 29.59 -28.05
C ILE A 307 41.20 30.49 -29.31
N ILE A 308 42.30 31.19 -29.61
CA ILE A 308 42.41 32.01 -30.83
C ILE A 308 42.41 31.13 -32.08
N GLU A 309 43.07 29.98 -32.04
CA GLU A 309 43.14 29.06 -33.17
C GLU A 309 41.80 28.35 -33.44
N GLU A 310 41.04 28.03 -32.40
CA GLU A 310 39.68 27.49 -32.51
C GLU A 310 38.72 28.51 -33.14
N LEU A 311 38.75 29.77 -32.69
CA LEU A 311 37.91 30.84 -33.25
C LEU A 311 38.30 31.23 -34.68
N LYS A 312 39.58 31.10 -35.04
CA LYS A 312 40.03 31.26 -36.43
C LYS A 312 39.42 30.20 -37.35
N ASN A 313 39.38 28.95 -36.89
CA ASN A 313 38.76 27.85 -37.65
C ASN A 313 37.24 28.04 -37.80
N GLU A 314 36.60 28.78 -36.91
CA GLU A 314 35.18 29.19 -37.02
C GLU A 314 34.95 30.44 -37.90
N GLY A 315 36.02 31.02 -38.47
CA GLY A 315 35.93 32.09 -39.46
C GLY A 315 36.17 33.51 -38.93
N TYR A 316 36.63 33.66 -37.70
CA TYR A 316 36.99 34.95 -37.13
C TYR A 316 38.42 35.38 -37.51
N ASP A 317 38.63 36.68 -37.76
CA ASP A 317 39.94 37.20 -38.14
C ASP A 317 40.89 37.27 -36.92
N GLU A 318 41.97 36.48 -37.00
CA GLU A 318 43.00 36.34 -35.97
C GLU A 318 43.61 37.68 -35.54
N LYS A 319 43.75 38.65 -36.46
CA LYS A 319 44.31 39.96 -36.13
C LYS A 319 43.37 40.79 -35.26
N ILE A 320 42.07 40.68 -35.49
CA ILE A 320 41.04 41.39 -34.71
C ILE A 320 40.95 40.77 -33.31
N LEU A 321 40.95 39.45 -33.21
CA LEU A 321 40.98 38.73 -31.93
C LEU A 321 42.19 39.11 -31.08
N LYS A 322 43.39 39.11 -31.68
CA LYS A 322 44.61 39.54 -30.99
C LYS A 322 44.59 41.03 -30.62
N LYS A 323 43.99 41.91 -31.43
CA LYS A 323 43.81 43.34 -31.11
C LYS A 323 42.89 43.52 -29.89
N ILE A 324 41.75 42.84 -29.87
CA ILE A 324 40.78 42.88 -28.75
C ILE A 324 41.43 42.41 -27.45
N ILE A 325 42.15 41.28 -27.48
CA ILE A 325 42.85 40.77 -26.30
C ILE A 325 43.90 41.79 -25.80
N ARG A 326 44.66 42.40 -26.71
CA ARG A 326 45.64 43.45 -26.36
C ARG A 326 44.98 44.67 -25.74
N GLU A 327 43.88 45.16 -26.30
CA GLU A 327 43.15 46.32 -25.77
C GLU A 327 42.58 46.06 -24.38
N ILE A 328 42.04 44.86 -24.14
CA ILE A 328 41.57 44.42 -22.82
C ILE A 328 42.73 44.37 -21.82
N THR A 329 43.90 43.85 -22.23
CA THR A 329 45.06 43.70 -21.32
C THR A 329 45.72 45.04 -20.99
N THR A 330 45.70 46.01 -21.93
CA THR A 330 46.33 47.34 -21.77
C THR A 330 45.36 48.44 -21.34
N GLY A 331 44.05 48.17 -21.30
CA GLY A 331 43.03 49.06 -20.76
C GLY A 331 42.80 50.35 -21.53
N LYS A 332 43.31 50.47 -22.77
CA LYS A 332 43.11 51.62 -23.66
C LYS A 332 42.66 51.16 -25.03
N LYS A 333 41.62 51.82 -25.56
CA LYS A 333 41.13 51.60 -26.91
C LYS A 333 42.16 52.14 -27.91
N LEU A 334 42.72 51.29 -28.75
CA LEU A 334 43.72 51.68 -29.73
C LEU A 334 43.00 51.92 -31.06
N GLY A 335 42.70 53.20 -31.31
CA GLY A 335 41.93 53.65 -32.47
C GLY A 335 42.59 53.35 -33.82
N ASP A 336 41.73 52.92 -34.75
CA ASP A 336 41.87 52.57 -36.18
C ASP A 336 43.15 51.83 -36.61
#